data_AF-A0A915EAR3-F1
#
_entry.id   AF-A0A915EAR3-F1
#
_cell.length_a   1.000
_cell.length_b   1.000
_cell.length_c   1.000
_cell.angle_alpha   90.00
_cell.angle_beta   90.00
_cell.angle_gamma   90.00
#
_symmetry.space_group_name_H-M   'P 1'
#
loop_
_entity.id
_entity.type
_entity.pdbx_description
1 polymer ?
#
loop_
_entity_poly.entity_id
_entity_poly.type
_entity_poly.pdbx_seq_one_letter_code
_entity_poly.pdbx_strand_id
1 'polypeptide(L)'
;MELYGDLGETGFIRLYFDENNNAINGKLDEKIDVSFKVESVSIGRIYGARVFFDPTPIGQSLYEGFSVLQEIFQKSQVDLPKTSSQWMINHAVLRESTHTPYRYVLSQARLRRRLADEDPYIKELLTTEMEGISTKISKKKAGKRLESNWILSMAITDGSTLLPVVMLCGAKNTSLQMQNLDPTPTDNIISYQLKSSKVGLLRKIRVSVNKERLNISPNEGQETDDFVGIQKIRVCDTANGDELRFPTADIELTKFSVFEFSAIFPDQPPSAIVIYSIRVITGKSTISGKDFVVRLNLNGEMGDIGPRALMLDPEIILEEKPATQPILFEADSINSFDVEAVSIGEVISAELIIESELKQVILTLFVNENEYL
;
A
#
# COMPACT_ATOMS: atom_id res chain seq x y z
N MET A 1 0.57 2.95 -30.65
CA MET A 1 0.94 3.44 -29.31
C MET A 1 1.51 2.28 -28.51
N GLU A 2 2.50 2.53 -27.68
CA GLU A 2 3.12 1.57 -26.77
C GLU A 2 3.17 2.23 -25.39
N LEU A 3 2.83 1.49 -24.33
CA LEU A 3 2.94 1.97 -22.96
C LEU A 3 4.16 1.34 -22.32
N TYR A 4 4.85 2.06 -21.44
CA TYR A 4 6.01 1.53 -20.73
C TYR A 4 6.05 1.99 -19.27
N GLY A 5 6.60 1.12 -18.43
CA GLY A 5 6.68 1.27 -16.98
C GLY A 5 7.93 0.59 -16.41
N ASP A 6 7.93 0.33 -15.11
CA ASP A 6 9.04 -0.29 -14.37
C ASP A 6 9.22 -1.78 -14.68
N LEU A 7 8.15 -2.50 -15.03
CA LEU A 7 8.20 -3.93 -15.35
C LEU A 7 8.33 -4.23 -16.84
N GLY A 8 8.42 -3.20 -17.70
CA GLY A 8 8.62 -3.35 -19.13
C GLY A 8 7.67 -2.50 -19.96
N GLU A 9 7.37 -2.97 -21.17
CA GLU A 9 6.53 -2.28 -22.15
C GLU A 9 5.43 -3.18 -22.69
N THR A 10 4.33 -2.58 -23.13
CA THR A 10 3.25 -3.28 -23.83
C THR A 10 3.68 -3.56 -25.27
N GLY A 11 2.93 -4.40 -25.97
CA GLY A 11 3.00 -4.42 -27.44
C GLY A 11 2.42 -3.14 -28.06
N PHE A 12 2.39 -3.12 -29.40
CA PHE A 12 1.79 -2.03 -30.17
C PHE A 12 0.27 -2.05 -30.14
N ILE A 13 -0.31 -0.98 -29.63
CA ILE A 13 -1.74 -0.68 -29.58
C ILE A 13 -2.09 0.20 -30.78
N ARG A 14 -2.94 -0.29 -31.69
CA ARG A 14 -3.43 0.50 -32.83
C ARG A 14 -4.49 1.48 -32.38
N LEU A 15 -4.33 2.75 -32.72
CA LEU A 15 -5.32 3.81 -32.50
C LEU A 15 -6.09 4.02 -33.80
N TYR A 16 -7.42 3.96 -33.74
CA TYR A 16 -8.29 4.25 -34.86
C TYR A 16 -8.98 5.59 -34.62
N PHE A 17 -8.86 6.50 -35.59
CA PHE A 17 -9.60 7.75 -35.62
C PHE A 17 -10.82 7.55 -36.51
N ASP A 18 -12.00 7.42 -35.90
CA ASP A 18 -13.25 7.33 -36.66
C ASP A 18 -13.77 8.76 -36.90
N GLU A 19 -13.72 9.19 -38.16
CA GLU A 19 -14.20 10.52 -38.59
C GLU A 19 -15.71 10.70 -38.35
N ASN A 20 -16.49 9.61 -38.23
CA ASN A 20 -17.94 9.66 -38.15
C ASN A 20 -18.50 9.82 -36.72
N ASN A 21 -17.70 9.58 -35.68
CA ASN A 21 -18.17 9.65 -34.29
C ASN A 21 -18.13 11.05 -33.67
N ASN A 22 -17.58 12.05 -34.37
CA ASN A 22 -17.32 13.40 -33.82
C ASN A 22 -18.06 14.54 -34.54
N ALA A 23 -19.07 14.23 -35.36
CA ALA A 23 -19.94 15.23 -35.98
C ALA A 23 -21.27 15.33 -35.22
N ILE A 24 -21.32 16.11 -34.13
CA ILE A 24 -22.60 16.60 -33.58
C ILE A 24 -22.89 17.95 -34.25
N ASN A 25 -23.89 17.99 -35.13
CA ASN A 25 -24.40 19.22 -35.78
C ASN A 25 -23.42 19.98 -36.70
N GLY A 26 -22.60 19.28 -37.50
CA GLY A 26 -21.89 19.89 -38.64
C GLY A 26 -20.82 20.93 -38.29
N LYS A 27 -20.41 21.03 -37.02
CA LYS A 27 -19.18 21.70 -36.60
C LYS A 27 -18.21 20.64 -36.12
N LEU A 28 -17.01 20.58 -36.70
CA LEU A 28 -15.92 19.81 -36.10
C LEU A 28 -15.63 20.42 -34.73
N ASP A 29 -15.76 19.63 -33.67
CA ASP A 29 -15.17 20.00 -32.38
C ASP A 29 -13.65 20.13 -32.58
N GLU A 30 -13.06 21.24 -32.12
CA GLU A 30 -11.61 21.49 -32.23
C GLU A 30 -10.76 20.50 -31.40
N LYS A 31 -11.41 19.66 -30.57
CA LYS A 31 -10.77 18.66 -29.71
C LYS A 31 -11.37 17.28 -29.96
N ILE A 32 -10.60 16.43 -30.61
CA ILE A 32 -10.91 15.01 -30.78
C ILE A 32 -10.50 14.28 -29.49
N ASP A 33 -11.48 13.71 -28.78
CA ASP A 33 -11.25 12.79 -27.67
C ASP A 33 -11.41 11.35 -28.19
N VAL A 34 -10.37 10.52 -28.03
CA VAL A 34 -10.37 9.12 -28.49
C VAL A 34 -10.24 8.21 -27.28
N SER A 35 -11.33 7.50 -26.98
CA SER A 35 -11.38 6.52 -25.90
C SER A 35 -11.32 5.10 -26.46
N PHE A 36 -10.44 4.27 -25.91
CA PHE A 36 -10.33 2.85 -26.26
C PHE A 36 -9.97 2.03 -25.03
N LYS A 37 -10.13 0.71 -25.13
CA LYS A 37 -9.72 -0.25 -24.11
C LYS A 37 -8.71 -1.22 -24.71
N VAL A 38 -7.73 -1.59 -23.90
CA VAL A 38 -6.70 -2.55 -24.27
C VAL A 38 -6.47 -3.49 -23.10
N GLU A 39 -6.21 -4.76 -23.41
CA GLU A 39 -5.79 -5.74 -22.42
C GLU A 39 -4.27 -5.96 -22.58
N SER A 40 -3.54 -5.88 -21.48
CA SER A 40 -2.12 -6.21 -21.42
C SER A 40 -1.78 -6.85 -20.08
N VAL A 41 -0.63 -7.53 -20.02
CA VAL A 41 0.00 -7.87 -18.75
C VAL A 41 0.42 -6.57 -18.05
N SER A 42 0.44 -6.57 -16.72
CA SER A 42 0.88 -5.42 -15.93
C SER A 42 2.31 -5.03 -16.32
N ILE A 43 2.51 -3.74 -16.62
CA ILE A 43 3.82 -3.12 -16.83
C ILE A 43 4.30 -2.34 -15.58
N GLY A 44 3.61 -2.56 -14.45
CA GLY A 44 3.79 -1.87 -13.18
C GLY A 44 3.57 -0.35 -13.29
N ARG A 45 4.37 0.47 -12.62
CA ARG A 45 4.19 1.93 -12.61
C ARG A 45 4.45 2.51 -14.00
N ILE A 46 3.40 3.05 -14.61
CA ILE A 46 3.47 3.64 -15.96
C ILE A 46 4.30 4.93 -15.96
N TYR A 47 5.38 4.95 -16.75
CA TYR A 47 6.23 6.12 -16.95
C TYR A 47 5.81 6.96 -18.16
N GLY A 48 5.19 6.34 -19.16
CA GLY A 48 4.75 7.08 -20.34
C GLY A 48 4.17 6.21 -21.44
N ALA A 49 3.92 6.87 -22.58
CA ALA A 49 3.39 6.27 -23.79
C ALA A 49 4.17 6.78 -25.00
N ARG A 50 4.56 5.87 -25.89
CA ARG A 50 5.15 6.18 -27.20
C ARG A 50 4.08 6.09 -28.28
N VAL A 51 3.90 7.18 -29.02
CA VAL A 51 2.98 7.24 -30.15
C VAL A 51 3.79 7.24 -31.43
N PHE A 52 3.62 6.17 -32.20
CA PHE A 52 4.19 5.96 -33.52
C PHE A 52 3.18 6.42 -34.56
N PHE A 53 3.64 7.16 -35.57
CA PHE A 53 2.77 7.72 -36.59
C PHE A 53 3.52 7.92 -37.91
N ASP A 54 2.75 8.00 -39.00
CA ASP A 54 3.25 8.29 -40.34
C ASP A 54 2.78 9.69 -40.76
N PRO A 55 3.61 10.73 -40.59
CA PRO A 55 3.21 12.10 -40.87
C PRO A 55 3.11 12.40 -42.36
N THR A 56 2.22 13.33 -42.71
CA THR A 56 2.22 13.99 -44.02
C THR A 56 3.51 14.80 -44.23
N PRO A 57 3.85 15.22 -45.46
CA PRO A 57 5.05 16.02 -45.70
C PRO A 57 5.14 17.29 -44.82
N ILE A 58 4.01 17.96 -44.58
CA ILE A 58 3.94 19.11 -43.66
C ILE A 58 4.20 18.67 -42.22
N GLY A 59 3.64 17.53 -41.80
CA GLY A 59 3.89 16.94 -40.49
C GLY A 59 5.35 16.56 -40.25
N GLN A 60 6.05 16.10 -41.29
CA GLN A 60 7.49 15.80 -41.25
C GLN A 60 8.30 17.05 -40.95
N SER A 61 8.06 18.14 -41.71
CA SER A 61 8.73 19.42 -41.47
C SER A 61 8.46 19.98 -40.06
N LEU A 62 7.22 19.83 -39.56
CA LEU A 62 6.88 20.23 -38.20
C LEU A 62 7.63 19.39 -37.15
N TYR A 63 7.69 18.07 -37.33
CA TYR A 63 8.41 17.17 -36.42
C TYR A 63 9.89 17.54 -36.33
N GLU A 64 10.54 17.75 -37.47
CA GLU A 64 11.95 18.12 -37.54
C GLU A 64 12.19 19.48 -36.86
N GLY A 65 11.37 20.48 -37.17
CA GLY A 65 11.44 21.80 -36.55
C GLY A 65 11.31 21.73 -35.03
N PHE A 66 10.30 21.02 -34.53
CA PHE A 66 10.10 20.85 -33.09
C PHE A 66 11.21 20.02 -32.43
N SER A 67 11.76 19.01 -33.12
CA SER A 67 12.88 18.21 -32.60
C SER A 67 14.14 19.07 -32.42
N VAL A 68 14.42 19.98 -33.35
CA VAL A 68 15.55 20.92 -33.24
C VAL A 68 15.32 21.91 -32.09
N LEU A 69 14.12 22.48 -31.99
CA LEU A 69 13.78 23.38 -30.89
C LEU A 69 13.93 22.68 -29.54
N GLN A 70 13.41 21.46 -29.40
CA GLN A 70 13.56 20.68 -28.18
C GLN A 70 15.02 20.55 -27.74
N GLU A 71 15.93 20.24 -28.66
CA GLU A 71 17.36 20.10 -28.36
C GLU A 71 17.99 21.41 -27.88
N ILE A 72 17.62 22.54 -28.50
CA ILE A 72 18.09 23.87 -28.10
C ILE A 72 17.63 24.19 -26.67
N PHE A 73 16.34 24.03 -26.38
CA PHE A 73 15.77 24.32 -25.07
C PHE A 73 16.37 23.43 -23.96
N GLN A 74 16.55 22.14 -24.25
CA GLN A 74 17.21 21.21 -23.32
C GLN A 74 18.66 21.61 -23.03
N LYS A 75 19.45 21.99 -24.05
CA LYS A 75 20.83 22.47 -23.87
C LYS A 75 20.89 23.78 -23.08
N SER A 76 19.90 24.65 -23.25
CA SER A 76 19.80 25.91 -22.52
C SER A 76 19.20 25.78 -21.12
N GLN A 77 18.81 24.58 -20.70
CA GLN A 77 18.12 24.34 -19.42
C GLN A 77 16.84 25.19 -19.25
N VAL A 78 16.14 25.45 -20.36
CA VAL A 78 14.86 26.18 -20.39
C VAL A 78 13.75 25.21 -20.74
N ASP A 79 12.60 25.36 -20.07
CA ASP A 79 11.42 24.55 -20.35
C ASP A 79 10.95 24.72 -21.80
N LEU A 80 10.53 23.60 -22.41
CA LEU A 80 9.96 23.65 -23.75
C LEU A 80 8.67 24.50 -23.77
N PRO A 81 8.44 25.29 -24.83
CA PRO A 81 7.19 26.01 -25.01
C PRO A 81 6.00 25.04 -25.01
N LYS A 82 4.92 25.38 -24.29
CA LYS A 82 3.69 24.57 -24.20
C LYS A 82 3.11 24.17 -25.57
N THR A 83 3.31 25.01 -26.58
CA THR A 83 2.87 24.79 -27.97
C THR A 83 3.51 23.56 -28.63
N SER A 84 4.76 23.21 -28.27
CA SER A 84 5.43 22.00 -28.76
C SER A 84 4.79 20.72 -28.20
N SER A 85 4.36 20.76 -26.94
CA SER A 85 3.64 19.66 -26.28
C SER A 85 2.23 19.47 -26.84
N GLN A 86 1.62 20.52 -27.41
CA GLN A 86 0.24 20.51 -27.91
C GLN A 86 0.09 20.07 -29.37
N TRP A 87 1.19 19.85 -30.08
CA TRP A 87 1.13 19.39 -31.47
C TRP A 87 0.79 17.89 -31.54
N MET A 88 -0.15 17.48 -32.40
CA MET A 88 -0.64 16.10 -32.61
C MET A 88 -1.46 15.50 -31.44
N ILE A 89 -0.85 15.26 -30.27
CA ILE A 89 -1.54 14.75 -29.08
C ILE A 89 -1.21 15.62 -27.87
N ASN A 90 -2.23 16.24 -27.29
CA ASN A 90 -2.06 17.16 -26.16
C ASN A 90 -1.71 16.47 -24.85
N HIS A 91 -2.46 15.42 -24.53
CA HIS A 91 -2.28 14.62 -23.32
C HIS A 91 -2.97 13.26 -23.53
N ALA A 92 -2.59 12.29 -22.70
CA ALA A 92 -3.31 11.03 -22.58
C ALA A 92 -3.69 10.80 -21.11
N VAL A 93 -4.82 10.15 -20.89
CA VAL A 93 -5.29 9.76 -19.57
C VAL A 93 -5.47 8.25 -19.56
N LEU A 94 -4.74 7.57 -18.68
CA LEU A 94 -4.72 6.11 -18.62
C LEU A 94 -5.30 5.60 -17.31
N ARG A 95 -6.19 4.62 -17.43
CA ARG A 95 -6.82 3.95 -16.31
C ARG A 95 -6.64 2.46 -16.49
N GLU A 96 -5.89 1.83 -15.58
CA GLU A 96 -5.57 0.40 -15.66
C GLU A 96 -6.81 -0.50 -15.58
N SER A 97 -7.85 -0.06 -14.88
CA SER A 97 -9.13 -0.79 -14.76
C SER A 97 -10.28 0.15 -14.40
N THR A 98 -11.51 -0.24 -14.74
CA THR A 98 -12.75 0.43 -14.30
C THR A 98 -12.93 0.47 -12.78
N HIS A 99 -12.14 -0.34 -12.05
CA HIS A 99 -12.09 -0.36 -10.59
C HIS A 99 -10.78 0.24 -10.06
N THR A 100 -9.82 0.56 -10.93
CA THR A 100 -8.63 1.33 -10.55
C THR A 100 -9.04 2.77 -10.40
N PRO A 101 -8.78 3.38 -9.25
CA PRO A 101 -9.49 4.59 -8.90
C PRO A 101 -8.57 5.83 -8.94
N TYR A 102 -7.38 5.65 -9.49
CA TYR A 102 -6.48 6.67 -9.97
C TYR A 102 -6.35 6.52 -11.49
N ARG A 103 -5.95 7.61 -12.15
CA ARG A 103 -5.56 7.62 -13.56
C ARG A 103 -4.20 8.27 -13.70
N TYR A 104 -3.38 7.74 -14.59
CA TYR A 104 -2.15 8.39 -15.00
C TYR A 104 -2.51 9.53 -15.96
N VAL A 105 -1.95 10.71 -15.71
CA VAL A 105 -2.04 11.84 -16.61
C VAL A 105 -0.70 12.01 -17.30
N LEU A 106 -0.70 11.92 -18.63
CA LEU A 106 0.49 12.04 -19.45
C LEU A 106 0.37 13.34 -20.25
N SER A 107 0.86 14.44 -19.69
CA SER A 107 0.69 15.79 -20.27
C SER A 107 2.01 16.46 -20.70
N GLN A 108 3.16 15.92 -20.29
CA GLN A 108 4.45 16.35 -20.81
C GLN A 108 4.79 15.52 -22.04
N ALA A 109 5.35 16.14 -23.08
CA ALA A 109 5.71 15.45 -24.29
C ALA A 109 7.14 15.74 -24.72
N ARG A 110 7.76 14.78 -25.40
CA ARG A 110 9.02 14.95 -26.12
C ARG A 110 8.98 14.21 -27.45
N LEU A 111 9.69 14.75 -28.44
CA LEU A 111 9.92 14.08 -29.72
C LEU A 111 11.21 13.28 -29.65
N ARG A 112 11.20 12.06 -30.21
CA ARG A 112 12.41 11.24 -30.30
C ARG A 112 13.18 11.62 -31.56
N ARG A 113 14.45 11.95 -31.42
CA ARG A 113 15.28 12.26 -32.59
C ARG A 113 15.39 11.03 -33.49
N ARG A 114 15.23 11.25 -34.79
CA ARG A 114 15.50 10.27 -35.84
C ARG A 114 17.00 10.33 -36.16
N LEU A 115 17.66 9.19 -36.16
CA LEU A 115 19.07 9.03 -36.51
C LEU A 115 19.24 8.49 -37.93
N ALA A 116 18.25 7.74 -38.42
CA ALA A 116 18.16 7.24 -39.79
C ALA A 116 16.78 7.52 -40.40
N ASP A 117 16.70 7.53 -41.72
CA ASP A 117 15.44 7.74 -42.46
C ASP A 117 14.44 6.59 -42.29
N GLU A 118 14.90 5.42 -41.85
CA GLU A 118 14.06 4.27 -41.51
C GLU A 118 13.50 4.35 -40.08
N ASP A 119 14.00 5.27 -39.24
CA ASP A 119 13.52 5.40 -37.86
C ASP A 119 12.08 5.92 -37.86
N PRO A 120 11.19 5.34 -37.03
CA PRO A 120 9.81 5.80 -36.96
C PRO A 120 9.71 7.19 -36.35
N TYR A 121 8.68 7.95 -36.74
CA TYR A 121 8.31 9.18 -36.05
C TYR A 121 7.64 8.82 -34.72
N ILE A 122 8.21 9.30 -33.62
CA ILE A 122 7.75 8.98 -32.27
C ILE A 122 7.55 10.25 -31.46
N LYS A 123 6.32 10.44 -30.99
CA LYS A 123 6.02 11.37 -29.91
C LYS A 123 5.86 10.58 -28.62
N GLU A 124 6.65 10.90 -27.62
CA GLU A 124 6.57 10.28 -26.30
C GLU A 124 5.84 11.22 -25.33
N LEU A 125 4.84 10.70 -24.65
CA LEU A 125 4.10 11.36 -23.59
C LEU A 125 4.59 10.78 -22.25
N LEU A 126 4.97 11.65 -21.33
CA LEU A 126 5.49 11.28 -20.02
C LEU A 126 4.41 11.46 -18.96
N THR A 127 4.36 10.52 -18.03
CA THR A 127 3.52 10.64 -16.83
C THR A 127 3.98 11.85 -16.03
N THR A 128 3.09 12.81 -15.85
CA THR A 128 3.33 14.03 -15.07
C THR A 128 2.76 13.90 -13.67
N GLU A 129 1.60 13.28 -13.55
CA GLU A 129 0.91 13.09 -12.28
C GLU A 129 0.01 11.86 -12.31
N MET A 130 -0.42 11.46 -11.12
CA MET A 130 -1.52 10.52 -10.93
C MET A 130 -2.65 11.26 -10.25
N GLU A 131 -3.81 11.30 -10.92
CA GLU A 131 -5.01 11.93 -10.37
C GLU A 131 -5.90 10.85 -9.74
N GLY A 132 -6.32 11.09 -8.50
CA GLY A 132 -7.41 10.33 -7.87
C GLY A 132 -8.73 10.64 -8.59
N ILE A 133 -9.40 9.60 -9.08
CA ILE A 133 -10.76 9.71 -9.56
C ILE A 133 -11.65 9.52 -8.34
N SER A 134 -12.25 10.61 -7.87
CA SER A 134 -13.19 10.61 -6.76
C SER A 134 -14.19 9.45 -6.86
N THR A 135 -13.98 8.43 -6.03
CA THR A 135 -14.96 7.33 -5.89
C THR A 135 -16.16 7.73 -5.03
N LYS A 136 -16.15 8.95 -4.49
CA LYS A 136 -17.28 9.55 -3.78
C LYS A 136 -18.44 9.73 -4.75
N ILE A 137 -19.30 8.72 -4.80
CA ILE A 137 -20.64 8.86 -5.35
C ILE A 137 -21.28 10.02 -4.59
N SER A 138 -21.73 11.03 -5.33
CA SER A 138 -22.51 12.15 -4.77
C SER A 138 -23.54 11.60 -3.78
N LYS A 139 -23.71 12.23 -2.62
CA LYS A 139 -24.72 11.82 -1.62
C LYS A 139 -26.13 11.65 -2.23
N LYS A 140 -26.41 12.32 -3.37
CA LYS A 140 -27.66 12.21 -4.12
C LYS A 140 -27.78 10.93 -4.97
N LYS A 141 -26.66 10.30 -5.33
CA LYS A 141 -26.56 9.05 -6.10
C LYS A 141 -26.13 7.84 -5.24
N ALA A 142 -25.64 8.07 -4.02
CA ALA A 142 -25.21 7.01 -3.13
C ALA A 142 -26.44 6.28 -2.57
N GLY A 143 -26.56 4.99 -2.86
CA GLY A 143 -27.56 4.13 -2.23
C GLY A 143 -27.39 4.09 -0.71
N LYS A 144 -28.42 3.59 -0.01
CA LYS A 144 -28.32 3.37 1.44
C LYS A 144 -27.26 2.32 1.72
N ARG A 145 -26.15 2.72 2.36
CA ARG A 145 -25.09 1.80 2.79
C ARG A 145 -25.66 0.81 3.82
N LEU A 146 -25.39 -0.47 3.62
CA LEU A 146 -25.75 -1.55 4.54
C LEU A 146 -24.71 -1.68 5.65
N GLU A 147 -25.05 -2.37 6.74
CA GLU A 147 -24.02 -2.78 7.72
C GLU A 147 -23.01 -3.72 7.03
N SER A 148 -21.72 -3.43 7.22
CA SER A 148 -20.66 -4.07 6.47
C SER A 148 -20.45 -5.52 6.88
N ASN A 149 -20.24 -6.38 5.88
CA ASN A 149 -19.91 -7.79 6.04
C ASN A 149 -18.56 -8.07 5.35
N TRP A 150 -17.49 -8.06 6.14
CA TRP A 150 -16.14 -8.21 5.64
C TRP A 150 -15.74 -9.68 5.52
N ILE A 151 -15.14 -10.02 4.40
CA ILE A 151 -14.43 -11.28 4.17
C ILE A 151 -12.99 -10.95 3.83
N LEU A 152 -12.05 -11.60 4.50
CA LEU A 152 -10.63 -11.53 4.21
C LEU A 152 -10.16 -12.90 3.73
N SER A 153 -9.41 -12.93 2.64
CA SER A 153 -8.66 -14.10 2.17
C SER A 153 -7.18 -13.79 2.20
N MET A 154 -6.40 -14.69 2.79
CA MET A 154 -4.96 -14.57 2.98
C MET A 154 -4.27 -15.77 2.34
N ALA A 155 -3.44 -15.52 1.33
CA ALA A 155 -2.56 -16.53 0.78
C ALA A 155 -1.30 -16.61 1.65
N ILE A 156 -0.94 -17.82 2.07
CA ILE A 156 0.20 -18.11 2.93
C ILE A 156 1.26 -18.93 2.19
N THR A 157 2.50 -18.86 2.65
CA THR A 157 3.60 -19.66 2.10
C THR A 157 3.50 -21.12 2.53
N ASP A 158 4.05 -22.01 1.70
CA ASP A 158 4.24 -23.42 2.06
C ASP A 158 5.06 -23.54 3.34
N GLY A 159 4.66 -24.46 4.21
CA GLY A 159 5.33 -24.69 5.51
C GLY A 159 4.88 -23.77 6.64
N SER A 160 4.00 -22.78 6.38
CA SER A 160 3.39 -21.98 7.45
C SER A 160 2.68 -22.88 8.47
N THR A 161 2.98 -22.70 9.76
CA THR A 161 2.45 -23.51 10.87
C THR A 161 1.56 -22.70 11.82
N LEU A 162 1.75 -21.38 11.91
CA LEU A 162 1.04 -20.52 12.84
C LEU A 162 -0.25 -19.95 12.23
N LEU A 163 -1.32 -19.88 13.04
CA LEU A 163 -2.58 -19.26 12.65
C LEU A 163 -2.56 -17.76 13.02
N PRO A 164 -2.61 -16.84 12.03
CA PRO A 164 -2.68 -15.42 12.30
C PRO A 164 -4.01 -14.99 12.95
N VAL A 165 -3.94 -13.94 13.76
CA VAL A 165 -5.10 -13.19 14.24
C VAL A 165 -5.21 -11.89 13.44
N VAL A 166 -6.36 -11.66 12.84
CA VAL A 166 -6.62 -10.51 11.96
C VAL A 166 -7.55 -9.52 12.66
N MET A 167 -7.13 -8.26 12.71
CA MET A 167 -7.92 -7.13 13.18
C MET A 167 -8.17 -6.14 12.04
N LEU A 168 -9.43 -5.74 11.87
CA LEU A 168 -9.80 -4.60 11.03
C LEU A 168 -9.79 -3.34 11.88
N CYS A 169 -8.91 -2.39 11.54
CA CYS A 169 -8.71 -1.16 12.29
C CYS A 169 -9.25 0.03 11.49
N GLY A 170 -10.25 0.70 12.06
CA GLY A 170 -10.85 1.91 11.52
C GLY A 170 -10.55 3.15 12.34
N ALA A 171 -11.15 4.27 11.95
CA ALA A 171 -10.96 5.55 12.62
C ALA A 171 -11.42 5.53 14.09
N LYS A 172 -10.82 6.39 14.92
CA LYS A 172 -11.19 6.59 16.34
C LYS A 172 -11.05 5.32 17.21
N ASN A 173 -9.94 4.60 17.06
CA ASN A 173 -9.60 3.39 17.83
C ASN A 173 -10.66 2.29 17.73
N THR A 174 -11.33 2.19 16.58
CA THR A 174 -12.29 1.11 16.33
C THR A 174 -11.57 -0.07 15.68
N SER A 175 -11.16 -1.02 16.51
CA SER A 175 -10.47 -2.24 16.06
C SER A 175 -11.35 -3.45 16.36
N LEU A 176 -11.73 -4.21 15.33
CA LEU A 176 -12.55 -5.42 15.47
C LEU A 176 -11.82 -6.65 14.93
N GLN A 177 -11.79 -7.72 15.72
CA GLN A 177 -11.19 -9.00 15.33
C GLN A 177 -12.08 -9.72 14.33
N MET A 178 -11.48 -10.23 13.25
CA MET A 178 -12.15 -11.13 12.32
C MET A 178 -12.12 -12.55 12.86
N GLN A 179 -13.23 -13.28 12.68
CA GLN A 179 -13.33 -14.69 13.02
C GLN A 179 -12.69 -15.52 11.90
N ASN A 180 -11.73 -16.39 12.23
CA ASN A 180 -11.24 -17.40 11.29
C ASN A 180 -12.39 -18.37 10.92
N LEU A 181 -12.55 -18.63 9.62
CA LEU A 181 -13.62 -19.51 9.12
C LEU A 181 -13.24 -20.98 9.22
N ASP A 182 -12.00 -21.30 8.86
CA ASP A 182 -11.40 -22.63 8.96
C ASP A 182 -9.89 -22.45 9.18
N PRO A 183 -9.29 -23.09 10.21
CA PRO A 183 -7.86 -23.06 10.44
C PRO A 183 -7.09 -23.99 9.48
N THR A 184 -7.79 -24.78 8.66
CA THR A 184 -7.24 -25.66 7.63
C THR A 184 -7.05 -24.85 6.33
N PRO A 185 -5.81 -24.60 5.87
CA PRO A 185 -5.58 -23.92 4.60
C PRO A 185 -6.13 -24.75 3.42
N THR A 186 -6.84 -24.11 2.50
CA THR A 186 -7.24 -24.71 1.21
C THR A 186 -6.53 -23.97 0.10
N ASP A 187 -5.77 -24.67 -0.74
CA ASP A 187 -4.90 -24.06 -1.76
C ASP A 187 -3.98 -22.96 -1.18
N ASN A 188 -3.44 -23.20 0.02
CA ASN A 188 -2.65 -22.25 0.81
C ASN A 188 -3.37 -20.92 1.09
N ILE A 189 -4.70 -20.96 1.18
CA ILE A 189 -5.52 -19.80 1.53
C ILE A 189 -6.26 -20.08 2.84
N ILE A 190 -6.17 -19.12 3.75
CA ILE A 190 -6.99 -19.06 4.97
C ILE A 190 -7.93 -17.86 4.89
N SER A 191 -9.14 -18.01 5.42
CA SER A 191 -10.19 -17.00 5.29
C SER A 191 -10.77 -16.59 6.64
N TYR A 192 -11.14 -15.32 6.73
CA TYR A 192 -11.71 -14.72 7.92
C TYR A 192 -12.98 -13.96 7.58
N GLN A 193 -13.85 -13.80 8.56
CA GLN A 193 -15.11 -13.08 8.41
C GLN A 193 -15.40 -12.16 9.59
N LEU A 194 -16.01 -11.01 9.29
CA LEU A 194 -16.59 -10.11 10.27
C LEU A 194 -17.98 -9.65 9.80
N LYS A 195 -19.04 -10.13 10.46
CA LYS A 195 -20.45 -9.84 10.11
C LYS A 195 -20.99 -8.62 10.85
N SER A 196 -21.89 -7.88 10.21
CA SER A 196 -22.67 -6.76 10.81
C SER A 196 -21.81 -5.76 11.60
N SER A 197 -20.73 -5.29 10.97
CA SER A 197 -19.69 -4.55 11.67
C SER A 197 -19.73 -3.04 11.45
N LYS A 198 -19.33 -2.30 12.49
CA LYS A 198 -19.23 -0.84 12.50
C LYS A 198 -17.79 -0.41 12.79
N VAL A 199 -16.85 -0.86 11.95
CA VAL A 199 -15.45 -0.39 12.00
C VAL A 199 -15.30 1.04 11.49
N GLY A 200 -16.33 1.60 10.83
CA GLY A 200 -16.23 2.93 10.21
C GLY A 200 -15.28 2.92 9.02
N LEU A 201 -14.57 4.03 8.81
CA LEU A 201 -13.58 4.12 7.73
C LEU A 201 -12.35 3.29 8.10
N LEU A 202 -12.15 2.18 7.39
CA LEU A 202 -10.96 1.34 7.53
C LEU A 202 -9.69 2.13 7.22
N ARG A 203 -8.65 1.90 8.01
CA ARG A 203 -7.35 2.56 7.88
C ARG A 203 -6.23 1.56 7.67
N LYS A 204 -6.30 0.43 8.36
CA LYS A 204 -5.30 -0.62 8.30
C LYS A 204 -5.90 -1.97 8.66
N ILE A 205 -5.17 -3.01 8.31
CA ILE A 205 -5.33 -4.35 8.86
C ILE A 205 -4.14 -4.61 9.75
N ARG A 206 -4.39 -5.11 10.96
CA ARG A 206 -3.33 -5.61 11.84
C ARG A 206 -3.38 -7.12 11.85
N VAL A 207 -2.24 -7.73 11.60
CA VAL A 207 -2.04 -9.18 11.66
C VAL A 207 -1.06 -9.46 12.79
N SER A 208 -1.51 -10.21 13.79
CA SER A 208 -0.70 -10.61 14.93
C SER A 208 -0.63 -12.13 15.02
N VAL A 209 0.48 -12.66 15.49
CA VAL A 209 0.66 -14.10 15.65
C VAL A 209 0.75 -14.47 17.12
N ASN A 210 -0.18 -15.31 17.56
CA ASN A 210 -0.28 -15.78 18.94
C ASN A 210 0.25 -17.21 19.08
N LYS A 211 -0.40 -18.05 19.89
CA LYS A 211 -0.01 -19.47 20.13
C LYS A 211 -0.80 -20.47 19.28
N GLU A 212 -1.80 -20.01 18.53
CA GLU A 212 -2.66 -20.89 17.73
C GLU A 212 -1.96 -21.34 16.46
N ARG A 213 -2.28 -22.57 16.01
CA ARG A 213 -1.66 -23.22 14.85
C ARG A 213 -2.69 -23.51 13.77
N LEU A 214 -2.21 -23.57 12.54
CA LEU A 214 -2.98 -24.07 11.41
C LEU A 214 -3.24 -25.56 11.57
N ASN A 215 -4.38 -26.01 11.07
CA ASN A 215 -4.73 -27.43 11.07
C ASN A 215 -4.11 -28.11 9.84
N ILE A 216 -2.80 -28.32 9.88
CA ILE A 216 -2.04 -29.00 8.83
C ILE A 216 -1.58 -30.37 9.32
N SER A 217 -1.48 -31.32 8.39
CA SER A 217 -0.89 -32.62 8.71
C SER A 217 0.59 -32.42 9.00
N PRO A 218 1.13 -32.94 10.10
CA PRO A 218 2.55 -32.80 10.40
C PRO A 218 3.37 -33.45 9.29
N ASN A 219 4.34 -32.71 8.75
CA ASN A 219 5.40 -33.31 7.94
C ASN A 219 6.28 -34.11 8.91
N GLU A 220 6.25 -35.44 8.81
CA GLU A 220 7.11 -36.32 9.61
C GLU A 220 8.59 -35.97 9.34
N GLY A 221 9.29 -35.47 10.36
CA GLY A 221 10.76 -35.43 10.38
C GLY A 221 11.47 -34.09 10.17
N GLN A 222 10.78 -32.95 10.14
CA GLN A 222 11.43 -31.63 10.16
C GLN A 222 11.00 -30.82 11.39
N GLU A 223 11.95 -30.52 12.29
CA GLU A 223 11.83 -29.40 13.22
C GLU A 223 11.90 -28.11 12.39
N THR A 224 10.75 -27.64 11.90
CA THR A 224 10.65 -26.31 11.30
C THR A 224 10.31 -25.31 12.39
N ASP A 225 10.95 -24.14 12.35
CA ASP A 225 10.55 -23.03 13.22
C ASP A 225 9.07 -22.69 13.01
N ASP A 226 8.43 -22.21 14.07
CA ASP A 226 7.03 -21.80 14.01
C ASP A 226 6.92 -20.43 13.32
N PHE A 227 6.33 -20.40 12.12
CA PHE A 227 6.14 -19.18 11.35
C PHE A 227 4.84 -19.20 10.54
N VAL A 228 4.50 -18.04 9.97
CA VAL A 228 3.52 -17.90 8.90
C VAL A 228 4.03 -16.87 7.90
N GLY A 229 4.25 -17.30 6.67
CA GLY A 229 4.57 -16.40 5.57
C GLY A 229 3.29 -15.93 4.91
N ILE A 230 3.11 -14.63 4.75
CA ILE A 230 1.93 -14.04 4.12
C ILE A 230 2.35 -13.50 2.76
N GLN A 231 1.73 -14.02 1.69
CA GLN A 231 2.02 -13.68 0.29
C GLN A 231 1.04 -12.67 -0.31
N LYS A 232 -0.22 -12.71 0.14
CA LYS A 232 -1.27 -11.84 -0.39
C LYS A 232 -2.44 -11.74 0.56
N ILE A 233 -3.00 -10.53 0.66
CA ILE A 233 -4.23 -10.27 1.40
C ILE A 233 -5.26 -9.63 0.47
N ARG A 234 -6.50 -10.10 0.54
CA ARG A 234 -7.66 -9.49 -0.12
C ARG A 234 -8.78 -9.30 0.89
N VAL A 235 -9.37 -8.11 0.93
CA VAL A 235 -10.51 -7.81 1.82
C VAL A 235 -11.66 -7.19 1.06
N CYS A 236 -12.85 -7.77 1.23
CA CYS A 236 -14.06 -7.35 0.54
C CYS A 236 -15.21 -7.15 1.54
N ASP A 237 -15.94 -6.04 1.43
CA ASP A 237 -17.26 -5.86 2.04
C ASP A 237 -18.31 -6.43 1.09
N THR A 238 -18.78 -7.64 1.40
CA THR A 238 -19.79 -8.33 0.59
C THR A 238 -21.16 -7.64 0.63
N ALA A 239 -21.44 -6.80 1.63
CA ALA A 239 -22.72 -6.10 1.74
C ALA A 239 -22.78 -4.86 0.85
N ASN A 240 -21.65 -4.16 0.70
CA ASN A 240 -21.58 -2.89 -0.04
C ASN A 240 -20.77 -2.97 -1.34
N GLY A 241 -20.07 -4.08 -1.58
CA GLY A 241 -19.23 -4.29 -2.77
C GLY A 241 -17.88 -3.57 -2.70
N ASP A 242 -17.49 -3.05 -1.54
CA ASP A 242 -16.19 -2.39 -1.38
C ASP A 242 -15.07 -3.44 -1.39
N GLU A 243 -14.02 -3.21 -2.17
CA GLU A 243 -12.79 -4.03 -2.16
C GLU A 243 -11.62 -3.15 -1.71
N LEU A 244 -10.88 -3.60 -0.71
CA LEU A 244 -9.68 -2.92 -0.23
C LEU A 244 -8.43 -3.58 -0.81
N ARG A 245 -7.50 -2.72 -1.21
CA ARG A 245 -6.17 -3.13 -1.64
C ARG A 245 -5.17 -2.86 -0.50
N PHE A 246 -4.19 -3.74 -0.41
CA PHE A 246 -3.07 -3.64 0.50
C PHE A 246 -1.78 -3.83 -0.31
N PRO A 247 -0.62 -3.33 0.19
CA PRO A 247 0.67 -3.64 -0.42
C PRO A 247 0.86 -5.15 -0.55
N THR A 248 1.68 -5.60 -1.51
CA THR A 248 2.08 -7.01 -1.59
C THR A 248 2.67 -7.41 -0.25
N ALA A 249 2.09 -8.43 0.37
CA ALA A 249 2.62 -9.03 1.57
C ALA A 249 3.64 -10.05 1.10
N ASP A 250 4.92 -9.83 1.35
CA ASP A 250 5.91 -10.90 1.27
C ASP A 250 6.68 -10.84 2.58
N ILE A 251 6.00 -11.28 3.63
CA ILE A 251 6.46 -11.13 5.01
C ILE A 251 6.36 -12.47 5.73
N GLU A 252 7.31 -12.72 6.61
CA GLU A 252 7.33 -13.89 7.48
C GLU A 252 7.12 -13.44 8.92
N LEU A 253 6.11 -14.00 9.58
CA LEU A 253 5.75 -13.65 10.94
C LEU A 253 5.97 -14.85 11.85
N THR A 254 6.66 -14.62 12.96
CA THR A 254 6.89 -15.62 14.00
C THR A 254 6.03 -15.29 15.22
N LYS A 255 6.19 -16.06 16.28
CA LYS A 255 5.44 -15.85 17.53
C LYS A 255 5.66 -14.43 18.06
N PHE A 256 4.57 -13.78 18.46
CA PHE A 256 4.53 -12.38 18.93
C PHE A 256 4.78 -11.31 17.87
N SER A 257 5.07 -11.68 16.61
CA SER A 257 5.10 -10.72 15.52
C SER A 257 3.74 -10.06 15.35
N VAL A 258 3.76 -8.76 15.10
CA VAL A 258 2.58 -8.01 14.71
C VAL A 258 2.96 -7.08 13.57
N PHE A 259 2.21 -7.18 12.48
CA PHE A 259 2.43 -6.40 11.28
C PHE A 259 1.16 -5.65 10.89
N GLU A 260 1.30 -4.46 10.32
CA GLU A 260 0.18 -3.62 9.92
C GLU A 260 0.22 -3.27 8.43
N PHE A 261 -0.85 -3.60 7.73
CA PHE A 261 -1.03 -3.26 6.33
C PHE A 261 -1.90 -2.01 6.21
N SER A 262 -1.32 -0.95 5.65
CA SER A 262 -2.05 0.29 5.36
C SER A 262 -3.11 0.06 4.28
N ALA A 263 -4.35 0.48 4.53
CA ALA A 263 -5.42 0.39 3.55
C ALA A 263 -5.14 1.36 2.40
N ILE A 264 -5.08 0.84 1.18
CA ILE A 264 -4.85 1.65 -0.02
C ILE A 264 -6.20 2.12 -0.55
N PHE A 265 -6.40 3.43 -0.48
CA PHE A 265 -7.57 4.07 -1.07
C PHE A 265 -7.21 4.75 -2.38
N PRO A 266 -8.18 4.87 -3.29
CA PRO A 266 -8.03 5.62 -4.52
C PRO A 266 -7.42 7.01 -4.48
N ASP A 267 -7.98 7.79 -3.55
CA ASP A 267 -7.91 9.24 -3.53
C ASP A 267 -7.03 9.68 -2.35
N GLN A 268 -6.42 8.73 -1.64
CA GLN A 268 -5.60 8.94 -0.47
C GLN A 268 -4.37 8.05 -0.58
N PRO A 269 -3.14 8.61 -0.50
CA PRO A 269 -1.95 7.78 -0.43
C PRO A 269 -2.05 6.83 0.78
N PRO A 270 -1.45 5.63 0.72
CA PRO A 270 -1.36 4.76 1.88
C PRO A 270 -0.75 5.55 3.05
N SER A 271 -1.30 5.39 4.24
CA SER A 271 -0.68 5.93 5.45
C SER A 271 0.75 5.39 5.57
N ALA A 272 1.68 6.28 5.89
CA ALA A 272 3.10 5.94 6.05
C ALA A 272 3.29 4.92 7.17
N ILE A 273 4.31 4.09 7.02
CA ILE A 273 4.82 3.24 8.09
C ILE A 273 5.83 4.06 8.89
N VAL A 274 5.72 4.03 10.22
CA VAL A 274 6.51 4.83 11.17
C VAL A 274 7.16 3.88 12.16
N ILE A 275 8.44 4.15 12.47
CA ILE A 275 9.17 3.50 13.56
C ILE A 275 9.03 4.38 14.80
N TYR A 276 8.39 3.84 15.83
CA TYR A 276 8.25 4.46 17.13
C TYR A 276 9.38 3.97 18.03
N SER A 277 10.30 4.86 18.40
CA SER A 277 11.37 4.54 19.37
C SER A 277 10.87 4.78 20.80
N ILE A 278 10.84 3.72 21.59
CA ILE A 278 10.30 3.72 22.95
C ILE A 278 11.43 3.48 23.92
N ARG A 279 11.53 4.35 24.93
CA ARG A 279 12.44 4.18 26.06
C ARG A 279 11.65 3.94 27.33
N VAL A 280 11.82 2.77 27.94
CA VAL A 280 11.22 2.41 29.21
C VAL A 280 12.27 2.57 30.30
N ILE A 281 12.00 3.46 31.27
CA ILE A 281 12.83 3.65 32.45
C ILE A 281 12.10 2.99 33.62
N THR A 282 12.73 1.98 34.19
CA THR A 282 12.19 1.27 35.35
C THR A 282 12.67 1.93 36.64
N GLY A 283 11.81 1.92 37.66
CA GLY A 283 12.18 2.38 38.99
C GLY A 283 12.75 1.24 39.86
N LYS A 284 12.89 1.54 41.15
CA LYS A 284 13.27 0.55 42.17
C LYS A 284 12.21 -0.54 42.25
N SER A 285 12.58 -1.75 41.86
CA SER A 285 11.74 -2.94 41.92
C SER A 285 12.45 -4.04 42.70
N THR A 286 11.69 -4.86 43.43
CA THR A 286 12.18 -6.10 44.05
C THR A 286 11.93 -7.33 43.18
N ILE A 287 11.30 -7.16 42.01
CA ILE A 287 10.84 -8.21 41.11
C ILE A 287 11.70 -8.20 39.84
N SER A 288 12.16 -9.37 39.41
CA SER A 288 12.91 -9.55 38.17
C SER A 288 11.96 -9.53 36.96
N GLY A 289 12.39 -8.94 35.84
CA GLY A 289 11.59 -8.89 34.61
C GLY A 289 11.33 -10.23 33.91
N LYS A 290 11.74 -11.36 34.51
CA LYS A 290 11.50 -12.71 34.01
C LYS A 290 10.08 -13.24 34.26
N ASP A 291 9.36 -12.65 35.21
CA ASP A 291 8.08 -13.18 35.70
C ASP A 291 6.85 -12.56 35.02
N PHE A 292 7.05 -11.66 34.05
CA PHE A 292 5.97 -10.97 33.37
C PHE A 292 6.31 -10.62 31.92
N VAL A 293 5.28 -10.48 31.09
CA VAL A 293 5.36 -9.96 29.73
C VAL A 293 4.85 -8.52 29.75
N VAL A 294 5.68 -7.60 29.24
CA VAL A 294 5.27 -6.21 29.03
C VAL A 294 4.81 -6.04 27.58
N ARG A 295 3.61 -5.51 27.39
CA ARG A 295 3.13 -5.06 26.09
C ARG A 295 2.89 -3.56 26.10
N LEU A 296 3.15 -2.92 24.97
CA LEU A 296 2.89 -1.52 24.74
C LEU A 296 1.78 -1.36 23.70
N ASN A 297 0.83 -0.48 23.95
CA ASN A 297 -0.08 0.06 22.95
C ASN A 297 0.04 1.59 22.92
N LEU A 298 0.29 2.17 21.74
CA LEU A 298 0.25 3.62 21.54
C LEU A 298 -1.07 4.00 20.89
N ASN A 299 -1.73 5.02 21.43
CA ASN A 299 -2.94 5.61 20.90
C ASN A 299 -2.61 7.00 20.35
N GLY A 300 -3.10 7.30 19.15
CA GLY A 300 -2.94 8.59 18.49
C GLY A 300 -4.23 9.06 17.82
N GLU A 301 -4.16 10.20 17.14
CA GLU A 301 -5.31 10.82 16.49
C GLU A 301 -5.99 9.93 15.45
N MET A 302 -5.21 9.10 14.76
CA MET A 302 -5.67 8.28 13.64
C MET A 302 -5.98 6.83 14.01
N GLY A 303 -5.76 6.43 15.26
CA GLY A 303 -5.92 5.05 15.70
C GLY A 303 -4.92 4.64 16.77
N ASP A 304 -4.88 3.34 17.03
CA ASP A 304 -3.90 2.70 17.91
C ASP A 304 -2.91 1.84 17.12
N ILE A 305 -1.74 1.54 17.66
CA ILE A 305 -0.85 0.49 17.11
C ILE A 305 -1.20 -0.89 17.63
N GLY A 306 -2.01 -1.00 18.68
CA GLY A 306 -2.35 -2.26 19.34
C GLY A 306 -1.23 -2.78 20.23
N PRO A 307 -1.51 -3.77 21.09
CA PRO A 307 -0.50 -4.33 21.97
C PRO A 307 0.67 -4.93 21.20
N ARG A 308 1.89 -4.53 21.56
CA ARG A 308 3.17 -5.03 21.06
C ARG A 308 3.98 -5.56 22.22
N ALA A 309 4.40 -6.82 22.16
CA ALA A 309 5.29 -7.36 23.17
C ALA A 309 6.64 -6.63 23.10
N LEU A 310 7.10 -6.10 24.23
CA LEU A 310 8.42 -5.48 24.33
C LEU A 310 9.42 -6.59 24.67
N MET A 311 10.05 -7.12 23.63
CA MET A 311 11.03 -8.21 23.71
C MET A 311 12.35 -7.75 23.11
N LEU A 312 13.43 -8.44 23.46
CA LEU A 312 14.72 -8.23 22.80
C LEU A 312 14.62 -8.72 21.36
N ASP A 313 15.23 -7.99 20.44
CA ASP A 313 15.35 -8.41 19.06
C ASP A 313 16.14 -9.74 19.00
N PRO A 314 15.61 -10.80 18.37
CA PRO A 314 16.33 -12.04 18.15
C PRO A 314 17.70 -11.85 17.49
N GLU A 315 17.88 -10.87 16.60
CA GLU A 315 19.16 -10.60 15.96
C GLU A 315 20.21 -10.05 16.94
N ILE A 316 19.80 -9.19 17.88
CA ILE A 316 20.66 -8.69 18.97
C ILE A 316 21.10 -9.84 19.89
N ILE A 317 20.22 -10.83 20.11
CA ILE A 317 20.53 -12.05 20.90
C ILE A 317 21.57 -12.95 20.19
N LEU A 318 21.69 -12.87 18.87
CA LEU A 318 22.60 -13.69 18.08
C LEU A 318 23.98 -13.04 17.91
N GLU A 319 24.05 -11.71 17.77
CA GLU A 319 25.30 -10.97 17.61
C GLU A 319 26.11 -10.88 18.91
N GLU A 320 25.43 -10.67 20.04
CA GLU A 320 26.04 -10.78 21.35
C GLU A 320 25.89 -12.23 21.81
N LYS A 321 26.98 -12.97 21.99
CA LYS A 321 26.99 -14.17 22.84
C LYS A 321 27.33 -13.76 24.28
N PRO A 322 26.48 -13.07 25.06
CA PRO A 322 26.75 -12.92 26.47
C PRO A 322 26.54 -14.29 27.13
N ALA A 323 27.34 -14.59 28.15
CA ALA A 323 27.18 -15.81 28.96
C ALA A 323 25.82 -15.89 29.68
N THR A 324 25.03 -14.80 29.64
CA THR A 324 23.68 -14.64 30.19
C THR A 324 22.91 -13.62 29.34
N GLN A 325 21.75 -14.00 28.79
CA GLN A 325 20.87 -13.06 28.07
C GLN A 325 20.51 -11.86 28.96
N PRO A 326 20.49 -10.62 28.43
CA PRO A 326 20.10 -9.46 29.21
C PRO A 326 18.65 -9.61 29.67
N ILE A 327 18.40 -9.30 30.94
CA ILE A 327 17.07 -9.37 31.52
C ILE A 327 16.44 -8.00 31.29
N LEU A 328 15.31 -7.97 30.57
CA LEU A 328 14.56 -6.74 30.37
C LEU A 328 13.89 -6.30 31.68
N PHE A 329 13.67 -5.00 31.84
CA PHE A 329 12.90 -4.41 32.94
C PHE A 329 13.45 -4.71 34.35
N GLU A 330 14.77 -4.88 34.50
CA GLU A 330 15.41 -4.96 35.82
C GLU A 330 15.30 -3.63 36.58
N ALA A 331 15.42 -3.65 37.91
CA ALA A 331 15.32 -2.44 38.72
C ALA A 331 16.33 -1.36 38.31
N ASP A 332 15.87 -0.10 38.27
CA ASP A 332 16.67 1.08 37.90
C ASP A 332 17.38 0.95 36.53
N SER A 333 16.78 0.21 35.59
CA SER A 333 17.29 -0.01 34.22
C SER A 333 16.56 0.82 33.17
N ILE A 334 17.23 1.00 32.02
CA ILE A 334 16.68 1.65 30.83
C ILE A 334 16.67 0.62 29.70
N ASN A 335 15.49 0.36 29.14
CA ASN A 335 15.32 -0.49 27.96
C ASN A 335 14.80 0.35 26.79
N SER A 336 15.33 0.15 25.59
CA SER A 336 14.90 0.85 24.38
C SER A 336 14.39 -0.16 23.36
N PHE A 337 13.31 0.19 22.66
CA PHE A 337 12.64 -0.67 21.68
C PHE A 337 12.23 0.17 20.48
N ASP A 338 12.30 -0.41 19.29
CA ASP A 338 11.73 0.16 18.09
C ASP A 338 10.50 -0.65 17.68
N VAL A 339 9.41 0.06 17.37
CA VAL A 339 8.15 -0.56 16.96
C VAL A 339 7.72 0.04 15.64
N GLU A 340 7.66 -0.80 14.61
CA GLU A 340 7.14 -0.42 13.31
C GLU A 340 5.62 -0.58 13.25
N ALA A 341 4.91 0.47 12.82
CA ALA A 341 3.46 0.44 12.67
C ALA A 341 2.97 1.47 11.65
N VAL A 342 1.75 1.31 11.15
CA VAL A 342 1.11 2.34 10.32
C VAL A 342 0.84 3.57 11.17
N SER A 343 1.21 4.75 10.65
CA SER A 343 1.12 6.03 11.35
C SER A 343 -0.21 6.24 12.06
N ILE A 344 -0.14 6.53 13.36
CA ILE A 344 -1.30 6.88 14.19
C ILE A 344 -1.51 8.41 14.31
N GLY A 345 -0.76 9.23 13.57
CA GLY A 345 -0.71 10.68 13.76
C GLY A 345 0.05 11.07 15.02
N GLU A 346 -0.33 12.18 15.63
CA GLU A 346 0.23 12.60 16.92
C GLU A 346 -0.13 11.58 18.02
N VAL A 347 0.86 11.24 18.85
CA VAL A 347 0.67 10.29 19.96
C VAL A 347 -0.03 11.00 21.12
N ILE A 348 -1.14 10.42 21.58
CA ILE A 348 -1.97 10.97 22.65
C ILE A 348 -1.69 10.25 23.97
N SER A 349 -1.56 8.93 23.93
CA SER A 349 -1.29 8.13 25.13
C SER A 349 -0.52 6.84 24.80
N ALA A 350 0.13 6.31 25.83
CA ALA A 350 0.79 5.01 25.82
C ALA A 350 0.19 4.14 26.93
N GLU A 351 -0.20 2.92 26.61
CA GLU A 351 -0.69 1.91 27.54
C GLU A 351 0.36 0.81 27.68
N LEU A 352 0.88 0.65 28.89
CA LEU A 352 1.74 -0.47 29.27
C LEU A 352 0.88 -1.52 29.96
N ILE A 353 0.83 -2.70 29.35
CA ILE A 353 0.10 -3.86 29.84
C ILE A 353 1.14 -4.84 30.37
N ILE A 354 1.12 -5.08 31.67
CA ILE A 354 2.03 -5.98 32.36
C ILE A 354 1.24 -7.22 32.74
N GLU A 355 1.59 -8.35 32.15
CA GLU A 355 0.91 -9.64 32.35
C GLU A 355 1.84 -10.64 33.02
N SER A 356 1.42 -11.19 34.17
CA SER A 356 1.99 -12.40 34.75
C SER A 356 0.96 -13.53 34.72
N GLU A 357 1.34 -14.74 35.11
CA GLU A 357 0.42 -15.88 35.15
C GLU A 357 -0.80 -15.64 36.06
N LEU A 358 -0.67 -14.77 37.07
CA LEU A 358 -1.68 -14.59 38.11
C LEU A 358 -2.41 -13.25 38.02
N LYS A 359 -1.84 -12.24 37.36
CA LYS A 359 -2.37 -10.86 37.37
C LYS A 359 -2.06 -10.12 36.07
N GLN A 360 -2.95 -9.21 35.72
CA GLN A 360 -2.74 -8.20 34.68
C GLN A 360 -2.85 -6.82 35.30
N VAL A 361 -1.91 -5.94 34.97
CA VAL A 361 -1.91 -4.52 35.33
C VAL A 361 -1.83 -3.70 34.06
N ILE A 362 -2.69 -2.69 33.95
CA ILE A 362 -2.70 -1.75 32.82
C ILE A 362 -2.35 -0.37 33.37
N LEU A 363 -1.29 0.23 32.83
CA LEU A 363 -0.83 1.57 33.13
C LEU A 363 -1.02 2.44 31.90
N THR A 364 -1.86 3.46 31.98
CA THR A 364 -2.06 4.44 30.91
C THR A 364 -1.32 5.73 31.24
N LEU A 365 -0.40 6.10 30.34
CA LEU A 365 0.38 7.32 30.39
C LEU A 365 -0.15 8.26 29.30
N PHE A 366 -0.49 9.50 29.66
CA PHE A 366 -0.92 10.51 28.70
C PHE A 366 0.26 11.42 28.34
N VAL A 367 0.36 11.78 27.06
CA VAL A 367 1.36 12.75 26.61
C VAL A 367 0.92 14.12 27.11
N ASN A 368 1.68 14.71 28.04
CA ASN A 368 1.49 16.10 28.44
C ASN A 368 2.28 17.00 27.49
N GLU A 369 1.62 17.98 26.86
CA GLU A 369 2.25 18.97 25.97
C GLU A 369 3.23 19.92 26.68
N ASN A 370 3.45 19.78 28.00
CA ASN A 370 4.08 20.80 28.84
C ASN A 370 5.36 20.40 29.57
N GLU A 371 6.03 19.31 29.19
CA GLU A 371 7.36 19.01 29.74
C GLU A 371 8.31 18.51 28.64
N TYR A 372 8.90 19.46 27.91
CA TYR A 372 10.21 19.23 27.30
C TYR A 372 11.24 19.20 28.44
N LEU A 373 11.81 18.01 28.69
CA LEU A 373 13.03 17.83 29.48
C LEU A 373 14.26 18.21 28.66
#